data_AF-A0A4V2RNW5-F1
#
_entry.id   AF-A0A4V2RNW5-F1
#
_cell.length_a   1.000
_cell.length_b   1.000
_cell.length_c   1.000
_cell.angle_alpha   90.00
_cell.angle_beta   90.00
_cell.angle_gamma   90.00
#
_symmetry.space_group_name_H-M   'P 1'
#
loop_
_entity.id
_entity.type
_entity.pdbx_description
1 polymer ?
#
loop_
_entity_poly.entity_id
_entity_poly.type
_entity_poly.pdbx_seq_one_letter_code
_entity_poly.pdbx_strand_id
1 'polypeptide(L)'
;MVVLPEQVCKAWDNRKDAVVFSTADVNGVPNSIYVKSVSRYSESLIVIVDNYFHKTRKNILAGGKASILFITNEGKSYQLKGSVRYLQSGEIYDDMKRWNPSRHPGHAAACLEVEEVYSGSERIA
;
A
#
# COMPACT_ATOMS: atom_id res chain seq x y z
N MET A 1 -11.81 -6.15 6.15
CA MET A 1 -11.50 -4.80 5.63
C MET A 1 -12.17 -3.77 6.52
N VAL A 2 -11.51 -2.64 6.75
CA VAL A 2 -12.05 -1.48 7.47
C VAL A 2 -12.09 -0.27 6.54
N VAL A 3 -13.05 0.62 6.77
CA VAL A 3 -13.11 1.92 6.11
C VAL A 3 -12.13 2.86 6.81
N LEU A 4 -11.30 3.53 6.02
CA LEU A 4 -10.36 4.53 6.47
C LEU A 4 -11.14 5.69 7.09
N PRO A 5 -10.86 6.07 8.35
CA PRO A 5 -11.46 7.26 8.94
C PRO A 5 -11.17 8.49 8.07
N GLU A 6 -12.10 9.46 8.03
CA GLU A 6 -11.98 10.67 7.21
C GLU A 6 -10.64 11.40 7.44
N GLN A 7 -10.19 11.46 8.71
CA GLN A 7 -8.90 12.06 9.07
C GLN A 7 -7.71 11.38 8.37
N VAL A 8 -7.78 10.08 8.12
CA VAL A 8 -6.72 9.29 7.49
C VAL A 8 -6.77 9.44 5.97
N CYS A 9 -7.97 9.53 5.38
CA CYS A 9 -8.12 9.89 3.97
C CYS A 9 -7.50 11.27 3.68
N LYS A 10 -7.81 12.29 4.50
CA LYS A 10 -7.20 13.63 4.39
C LYS A 10 -5.69 13.59 4.58
N ALA A 11 -5.20 12.83 5.57
CA ALA A 11 -3.77 12.67 5.80
C ALA A 11 -3.06 11.97 4.63
N TRP A 12 -3.71 10.97 4.01
CA TRP A 12 -3.20 10.29 2.83
C TRP A 12 -3.05 11.26 1.65
N ASP A 13 -4.03 12.13 1.44
CA ASP A 13 -4.00 13.10 0.35
C ASP A 13 -2.94 14.20 0.58
N ASN A 14 -2.61 14.52 1.84
CA ASN A 14 -1.56 15.47 2.24
C ASN A 14 -0.24 14.79 2.70
N ARG A 15 0.00 13.55 2.26
CA ARG A 15 1.22 12.82 2.62
C ARG A 15 2.45 13.34 1.87
N LYS A 16 3.64 13.07 2.41
CA LYS A 16 4.88 13.13 1.64
C LYS A 16 4.85 12.09 0.52
N ASP A 17 5.46 12.47 -0.60
CA ASP A 17 5.36 11.78 -1.88
C ASP A 17 5.62 10.26 -1.84
N ALA A 18 6.66 9.83 -1.11
CA ALA A 18 6.99 8.41 -0.94
C ALA A 18 6.41 7.86 0.37
N VAL A 19 5.91 6.62 0.31
CA VAL A 19 5.52 5.84 1.50
C VAL A 19 6.43 4.63 1.66
N VAL A 20 6.51 4.10 2.87
CA VAL A 20 7.21 2.83 3.13
C VAL A 20 6.21 1.70 3.04
N PHE A 21 6.44 0.75 2.14
CA PHE A 21 5.67 -0.49 2.05
C PHE A 21 6.50 -1.64 2.59
N SER A 22 5.97 -2.31 3.61
CA SER A 22 6.63 -3.39 4.35
C SER A 22 5.84 -4.69 4.20
N THR A 23 6.58 -5.78 4.07
CA THR A 23 6.10 -7.16 3.93
C THR A 23 7.01 -8.06 4.77
N ALA A 24 6.61 -9.30 5.00
CA ALA A 24 7.48 -10.31 5.58
C ALA A 24 7.43 -11.59 4.74
N ASP A 25 8.52 -12.35 4.74
CA ASP A 25 8.51 -13.69 4.16
C ASP A 25 7.82 -14.71 5.09
N VAL A 26 7.76 -15.97 4.65
CA VAL A 26 7.12 -17.07 5.41
C VAL A 26 7.81 -17.40 6.74
N ASN A 27 9.05 -16.97 6.94
CA ASN A 27 9.80 -17.14 8.17
C ASN A 27 9.70 -15.90 9.07
N GLY A 28 8.91 -14.90 8.68
CA GLY A 28 8.76 -13.64 9.39
C GLY A 28 9.92 -12.65 9.18
N VAL A 29 10.81 -12.89 8.20
CA VAL A 29 11.89 -11.95 7.90
C VAL A 29 11.31 -10.70 7.21
N PRO A 30 11.50 -9.49 7.77
CA PRO A 30 10.90 -8.28 7.23
C PRO A 30 11.60 -7.79 5.96
N ASN A 31 10.84 -7.12 5.11
CA ASN A 31 11.30 -6.41 3.93
C ASN A 31 10.53 -5.10 3.81
N SER A 32 11.23 -3.98 3.68
CA SER A 32 10.65 -2.64 3.54
C SER A 32 11.24 -1.92 2.34
N ILE A 33 10.38 -1.24 1.57
CA ILE A 33 10.77 -0.48 0.38
C ILE A 33 10.06 0.87 0.36
N TYR A 34 10.69 1.86 -0.28
CA TYR A 34 9.99 3.09 -0.63
C TYR A 34 9.19 2.89 -1.93
N VAL A 35 7.94 3.38 -1.95
CA VAL A 35 7.09 3.38 -3.14
C VAL A 35 6.48 4.76 -3.36
N LYS A 36 6.50 5.21 -4.62
CA LYS A 36 5.86 6.45 -5.09
C LYS A 36 4.66 6.18 -5.99
N SER A 37 4.71 5.11 -6.78
CA SER A 37 3.55 4.63 -7.57
C SER A 37 2.55 3.94 -6.64
N VAL A 38 1.81 4.75 -5.91
CA VAL A 38 0.81 4.30 -4.92
C VAL A 38 -0.37 5.25 -4.93
N SER A 39 -1.59 4.71 -4.88
CA SER A 39 -2.83 5.47 -4.89
C SER A 39 -3.88 4.85 -3.99
N ARG A 40 -4.80 5.66 -3.48
CA ARG A 40 -5.98 5.20 -2.75
C ARG A 40 -7.10 4.97 -3.76
N TYR A 41 -7.49 3.71 -3.95
CA TYR A 41 -8.53 3.33 -4.91
C TYR A 41 -9.93 3.48 -4.31
N SER A 42 -10.07 3.18 -3.02
CA SER A 42 -11.30 3.38 -2.26
C SER A 42 -10.97 3.69 -0.79
N GLU A 43 -12.00 3.85 0.05
CA GLU A 43 -11.81 4.05 1.48
C GLU A 43 -11.31 2.79 2.22
N SER A 44 -11.06 1.66 1.55
CA SER A 44 -10.53 0.44 2.20
C SER A 44 -9.41 -0.23 1.40
N LEU A 45 -9.03 0.34 0.26
CA LEU A 45 -8.12 -0.27 -0.69
C LEU A 45 -7.04 0.71 -1.15
N ILE A 46 -5.79 0.36 -0.88
CA ILE A 46 -4.62 1.08 -1.41
C ILE A 46 -3.97 0.24 -2.50
N VAL A 47 -3.67 0.84 -3.64
CA VAL A 47 -3.03 0.17 -4.77
C VAL A 47 -1.58 0.61 -4.85
N ILE A 48 -0.65 -0.34 -4.76
CA ILE A 48 0.77 -0.17 -4.99
C ILE A 48 1.12 -0.81 -6.34
N VAL A 49 1.87 -0.10 -7.18
CA VAL A 49 2.30 -0.65 -8.47
C VAL A 49 3.54 -1.50 -8.31
N ASP A 50 3.46 -2.75 -8.77
CA ASP A 50 4.64 -3.56 -9.01
C ASP A 50 5.32 -3.12 -10.30
N ASN A 51 6.25 -2.18 -10.17
CA ASN A 51 7.14 -1.82 -11.27
C ASN A 51 8.38 -2.73 -11.31
N TYR A 52 8.96 -3.05 -10.15
CA TYR A 52 10.22 -3.79 -10.03
C TYR A 52 10.28 -4.70 -8.79
N PHE A 53 9.14 -5.19 -8.31
CA PHE A 53 9.14 -6.03 -7.11
C PHE A 53 9.77 -7.39 -7.41
N HIS A 54 10.67 -7.80 -6.51
CA HIS A 54 11.22 -9.14 -6.48
C HIS A 54 10.87 -9.81 -5.13
N LYS A 55 11.55 -9.41 -4.04
CA LYS A 55 11.28 -9.93 -2.69
C LYS A 55 9.86 -9.59 -2.23
N THR A 56 9.43 -8.34 -2.43
CA THR A 56 8.07 -7.88 -2.10
C THR A 56 7.00 -8.73 -2.79
N ARG A 57 7.16 -9.03 -4.08
CA ARG A 57 6.23 -9.89 -4.84
C ARG A 57 6.17 -11.29 -4.25
N LYS A 58 7.33 -11.91 -3.98
CA LYS A 58 7.40 -13.24 -3.38
C LYS A 58 6.66 -13.29 -2.03
N ASN A 59 6.82 -12.27 -1.20
CA ASN A 59 6.16 -12.18 0.10
C ASN A 59 4.63 -12.07 -0.03
N ILE A 60 4.15 -11.23 -0.97
CA ILE A 60 2.71 -11.09 -1.25
C ILE A 60 2.11 -12.41 -1.73
N LEU A 61 2.76 -13.08 -2.69
CA LEU A 61 2.27 -14.35 -3.26
C LEU A 61 2.30 -15.51 -2.25
N ALA A 62 3.11 -15.40 -1.20
CA ALA A 62 3.08 -16.35 -0.08
C ALA A 62 1.91 -16.12 0.89
N GLY A 63 1.07 -15.10 0.67
CA GLY A 63 -0.09 -14.80 1.52
C GLY A 63 0.24 -14.00 2.78
N GLY A 64 1.43 -13.39 2.85
CA GLY A 64 1.84 -12.58 4.01
C GLY A 64 1.02 -11.29 4.16
N LYS A 65 0.93 -10.79 5.39
CA LYS A 65 0.41 -9.45 5.69
C LYS A 65 1.42 -8.38 5.27
N ALA A 66 0.91 -7.18 5.01
CA ALA A 66 1.74 -6.03 4.67
C ALA A 66 1.33 -4.79 5.48
N SER A 67 2.21 -3.79 5.49
CA SER A 67 1.97 -2.49 6.09
C SER A 67 2.46 -1.36 5.20
N ILE A 68 1.69 -0.28 5.12
CA ILE A 68 2.14 1.02 4.62
C ILE A 68 2.35 1.95 5.82
N LEU A 69 3.53 2.55 5.91
CA LEU A 69 3.81 3.68 6.79
C LEU A 69 3.97 4.94 5.94
N PHE A 70 3.20 5.98 6.27
CA PHE A 70 3.31 7.28 5.62
C PHE A 70 3.31 8.42 6.65
N ILE A 71 3.82 9.57 6.23
CA ILE A 71 3.90 10.78 7.04
C ILE A 71 3.38 11.97 6.23
N THR A 72 2.63 12.87 6.86
CA THR A 72 2.14 14.11 6.26
C THR A 72 3.22 15.17 6.16
N ASN A 73 2.94 16.23 5.41
CA ASN A 73 3.82 17.39 5.33
C ASN A 73 4.05 18.07 6.70
N GLU A 74 3.08 17.97 7.60
CA GLU A 74 3.13 18.48 8.98
C GLU A 74 3.75 17.49 9.98
N GLY A 75 4.23 16.33 9.51
CA GLY A 75 4.91 15.35 10.34
C GLY A 75 4.01 14.35 11.09
N LYS A 76 2.68 14.34 10.84
CA LYS A 76 1.79 13.31 11.40
C LYS A 76 1.99 12.00 10.65
N SER A 77 2.01 10.86 11.34
CA SER A 77 2.27 9.56 10.70
C SER A 77 1.20 8.54 11.00
N TYR A 78 0.95 7.66 10.02
CA TYR A 78 -0.07 6.64 10.08
C TYR A 78 0.44 5.32 9.51
N GLN A 79 -0.09 4.21 10.05
CA GLN A 79 0.13 2.88 9.50
C GLN A 79 -1.17 2.31 8.99
N LEU A 80 -1.15 1.76 7.78
CA LEU A 80 -2.22 0.94 7.22
C LEU A 80 -1.70 -0.50 7.19
N LYS A 81 -2.46 -1.47 7.72
CA LYS A 81 -2.06 -2.88 7.74
C LYS A 81 -3.17 -3.75 7.19
N GLY A 82 -2.80 -4.85 6.55
CA GLY A 82 -3.77 -5.83 6.06
C GLY A 82 -3.22 -6.84 5.07
N SER A 83 -4.15 -7.49 4.38
CA SER A 83 -3.87 -8.48 3.33
C SER A 83 -3.59 -7.81 1.99
N VAL A 84 -2.85 -8.48 1.10
CA VAL A 84 -2.55 -7.94 -0.24
C VAL A 84 -3.06 -8.89 -1.31
N ARG A 85 -3.95 -8.40 -2.19
CA ARG A 85 -4.28 -9.08 -3.44
C ARG A 85 -3.33 -8.65 -4.54
N TYR A 86 -2.88 -9.59 -5.35
CA TYR A 86 -1.95 -9.32 -6.45
C TYR A 86 -2.68 -9.52 -7.79
N LEU A 87 -2.97 -8.41 -8.48
CA LEU A 87 -3.80 -8.40 -9.68
C LEU A 87 -2.98 -8.07 -10.93
N GLN A 88 -3.08 -8.91 -11.95
CA GLN A 88 -2.40 -8.72 -13.25
C GLN A 88 -3.37 -8.36 -14.39
N SER A 89 -4.66 -8.26 -14.08
CA SER A 89 -5.74 -7.92 -15.00
C SER A 89 -6.98 -7.46 -14.24
N GLY A 90 -7.95 -6.91 -14.96
CA GLY A 90 -9.22 -6.44 -14.42
C GLY A 90 -9.22 -4.96 -14.04
N GLU A 91 -10.37 -4.47 -13.59
CA GLU A 91 -10.65 -3.03 -13.46
C GLU A 91 -9.61 -2.25 -12.63
N ILE A 92 -9.19 -2.78 -11.49
CA ILE A 92 -8.18 -2.12 -10.63
C ILE A 92 -6.80 -2.09 -11.30
N TYR A 93 -6.44 -3.17 -12.02
CA TYR A 93 -5.20 -3.20 -12.78
C TYR A 93 -5.26 -2.19 -13.94
N ASP A 94 -6.37 -2.15 -14.66
CA ASP A 94 -6.56 -1.23 -15.78
C ASP A 94 -6.55 0.23 -15.32
N ASP A 95 -7.21 0.55 -14.19
CA ASP A 95 -7.12 1.86 -13.55
C ASP A 95 -5.67 2.22 -13.19
N MET A 96 -4.96 1.30 -12.56
CA MET A 96 -3.56 1.48 -12.20
C MET A 96 -2.66 1.82 -13.39
N LYS A 97 -2.90 1.19 -14.55
CA LYS A 97 -2.17 1.49 -15.78
C LYS A 97 -2.43 2.91 -16.30
N ARG A 98 -3.57 3.54 -15.98
CA ARG A 98 -3.88 4.91 -16.42
C ARG A 98 -3.02 5.96 -15.72
N TRP A 99 -2.71 5.77 -14.44
CA TRP A 99 -1.96 6.76 -13.64
C TRP A 99 -0.50 6.38 -13.37
N ASN A 100 -0.12 5.10 -13.52
CA ASN A 100 1.30 4.73 -13.42
C ASN A 100 2.09 5.33 -14.61
N PRO A 101 3.24 6.00 -14.37
CA PRO A 101 4.03 6.55 -15.46
C PRO A 101 4.42 5.47 -16.48
N SER A 102 4.15 5.73 -17.77
CA SER A 102 4.35 4.76 -18.86
C SER A 102 5.79 4.28 -19.04
N ARG A 103 6.77 5.04 -18.53
CA ARG A 103 8.19 4.63 -18.47
C ARG A 103 8.45 3.45 -17.52
N HIS A 104 7.50 3.12 -16.65
CA HIS A 104 7.62 2.01 -15.71
C HIS A 104 6.74 0.83 -16.14
N PRO A 105 7.15 -0.43 -15.87
CA PRO A 105 6.48 -1.60 -16.42
C PRO A 105 5.02 -1.75 -15.98
N GLY A 106 4.71 -1.46 -14.71
CA GLY A 106 3.40 -1.71 -14.11
C GLY A 106 2.93 -3.14 -14.32
N HIS A 107 3.69 -4.11 -13.81
CA HIS A 107 3.44 -5.55 -14.00
C HIS A 107 2.18 -6.04 -13.29
N ALA A 108 1.81 -5.41 -12.17
CA ALA A 108 0.64 -5.77 -11.37
C ALA A 108 0.22 -4.65 -10.44
N ALA A 109 -1.02 -4.72 -9.98
CA ALA A 109 -1.55 -3.94 -8.86
C ALA A 109 -1.50 -4.81 -7.59
N ALA A 110 -0.62 -4.43 -6.66
CA ALA A 110 -0.61 -4.97 -5.29
C ALA A 110 -1.60 -4.16 -4.45
N CYS A 111 -2.78 -4.74 -4.21
CA CYS A 111 -3.91 -4.08 -3.58
C CYS A 111 -3.92 -4.43 -2.08
N LEU A 112 -3.49 -3.49 -1.23
CA LEU A 112 -3.60 -3.60 0.21
C LEU A 112 -5.06 -3.39 0.63
N GLU A 113 -5.69 -4.46 1.07
CA GLU A 113 -6.99 -4.48 1.73
C GLU A 113 -6.80 -4.11 3.19
N VAL A 114 -7.14 -2.87 3.55
CA VAL A 114 -6.86 -2.34 4.88
C VAL A 114 -7.73 -3.05 5.92
N GLU A 115 -7.10 -3.56 6.97
CA GLU A 115 -7.72 -4.27 8.09
C GLU A 115 -7.50 -3.53 9.41
N GLU A 116 -6.40 -2.79 9.53
CA GLU A 116 -6.07 -2.01 10.71
C GLU A 116 -5.43 -0.68 10.33
N VAL A 117 -5.74 0.34 11.12
CA VAL A 117 -5.21 1.69 10.94
C VAL A 117 -4.67 2.21 12.27
N TYR A 118 -3.45 2.74 12.25
CA TYR A 118 -2.81 3.28 13.45
C TYR A 118 -2.36 4.73 13.26
N SER A 119 -2.42 5.49 14.35
CA SER A 119 -1.76 6.78 14.54
C SER A 119 -0.77 6.64 15.71
N GLY A 120 0.52 6.58 15.43
CA GLY A 120 1.51 6.18 16.43
C GLY A 120 1.22 4.76 16.96
N SER A 121 0.97 4.63 18.27
CA SER A 121 0.61 3.37 18.93
C SER A 121 -0.90 3.11 19.00
N GLU A 122 -1.73 4.10 18.71
CA GLU A 122 -3.20 3.98 18.83
C GLU A 122 -3.79 3.34 17.58
N ARG A 123 -4.62 2.31 17.76
CA ARG A 123 -5.44 1.73 16.70
C ARG A 123 -6.74 2.53 16.57
N ILE A 124 -6.96 3.12 15.41
CA ILE A 124 -8.09 4.01 15.12
C ILE A 124 -9.12 3.41 14.15
N ALA A 125 -8.81 2.24 13.56
CA ALA A 125 -9.74 1.34 12.87
C ALA A 125 -9.13 -0.09 12.81
#